data_AF-A0ABC8SZ19-F1
#
_entry.id   AF-A0ABC8SZ19-F1
#
_cell.length_a   1.000
_cell.length_b   1.000
_cell.length_c   1.000
_cell.angle_alpha   90.00
_cell.angle_beta   90.00
_cell.angle_gamma   90.00
#
_symmetry.space_group_name_H-M   'P 1'
#
loop_
_entity.id
_entity.type
_entity.pdbx_description
1 polymer ?
#
loop_
_entity_poly.entity_id
_entity_poly.type
_entity_poly.pdbx_seq_one_letter_code
_entity_poly.pdbx_strand_id
1 'polypeptide(L)'
;MTKSPRVKYITYYEDSESLPGKRTAVWELDKANHRNIVRSPVLMRELWLEMWHDIHPDKQSKFVTKATRGPLRDEDCYWDYGKARCAWPEHCEYRYVFGDVHLGQSCRLKNSSADLLLHYV
;
A
#
# COMPACT_ATOMS: atom_id res chain seq x y z
N MET A 1 -8.22 -21.50 4.08
CA MET A 1 -7.35 -20.84 3.07
C MET A 1 -5.90 -21.20 3.36
N THR A 2 -5.25 -21.90 2.44
CA THR A 2 -3.81 -22.21 2.50
C THR A 2 -3.00 -20.99 2.04
N LYS A 3 -2.39 -20.27 2.98
CA LYS A 3 -1.56 -19.10 2.71
C LYS A 3 -0.26 -19.52 2.01
N SER A 4 0.11 -18.84 0.91
CA SER A 4 1.39 -19.07 0.23
C SER A 4 2.55 -18.49 1.06
N PRO A 5 3.62 -19.26 1.35
CA PRO A 5 4.73 -18.79 2.18
C PRO A 5 5.58 -17.69 1.53
N ARG A 6 5.49 -17.52 0.21
CA ARG A 6 6.36 -16.65 -0.60
C ARG A 6 5.83 -15.24 -0.82
N VAL A 7 4.59 -14.95 -0.43
CA VAL A 7 3.97 -13.64 -0.66
C VAL A 7 3.80 -12.94 0.68
N LYS A 8 4.26 -11.68 0.77
CA LYS A 8 3.93 -10.78 1.88
C LYS A 8 2.51 -10.29 1.63
N TYR A 9 1.51 -10.98 2.18
CA TYR A 9 0.13 -10.53 2.10
C TYR A 9 -0.10 -9.48 3.19
N ILE A 10 -0.42 -8.24 2.81
CA ILE A 10 -1.11 -7.34 3.72
C ILE A 10 -2.58 -7.59 3.45
N THR A 11 -3.27 -8.20 4.41
CA THR A 11 -4.71 -8.46 4.28
C THR A 11 -5.40 -7.30 4.95
N TYR A 12 -6.08 -6.46 4.16
CA TYR A 12 -6.89 -5.39 4.71
C TYR A 12 -8.29 -5.96 4.93
N TYR A 13 -8.73 -6.03 6.19
CA TYR A 13 -10.11 -6.35 6.53
C TYR A 13 -10.80 -5.06 6.94
N GLU A 14 -11.89 -4.76 6.25
CA GLU A 14 -12.89 -3.84 6.75
C GLU A 14 -14.08 -4.68 7.21
N ASP A 15 -14.64 -4.25 8.34
CA ASP A 15 -15.95 -4.62 8.83
C ASP A 15 -16.05 -5.78 9.83
N SER A 16 -16.22 -5.40 11.09
CA SER A 16 -17.30 -6.00 11.88
C SER A 16 -17.97 -4.89 12.68
N GLU A 17 -19.29 -4.80 12.55
CA GLU A 17 -20.17 -4.06 13.48
C GLU A 17 -20.04 -4.70 14.88
N SER A 18 -18.97 -4.39 15.59
CA SER A 18 -18.79 -4.83 16.98
C SER A 18 -19.63 -3.99 17.95
N LEU A 19 -20.04 -2.78 17.54
CA LEU A 19 -20.87 -1.86 18.29
C LEU A 19 -21.95 -1.27 17.38
N PRO A 20 -23.24 -1.31 17.76
CA PRO A 20 -24.33 -0.73 16.97
C PRO A 20 -24.04 0.73 16.59
N GLY A 21 -24.00 1.02 15.29
CA GLY A 21 -23.79 2.38 14.77
C GLY A 21 -22.34 2.90 14.80
N LYS A 22 -21.36 2.10 15.21
CA LYS A 22 -19.93 2.47 15.15
C LYS A 22 -19.17 1.54 14.23
N ARG A 23 -18.52 2.11 13.22
CA ARG A 23 -17.57 1.40 12.36
C ARG A 23 -16.16 1.58 12.91
N THR A 24 -15.53 0.48 13.31
CA THR A 24 -14.11 0.45 13.69
C THR A 24 -13.32 -0.17 12.55
N ALA A 25 -12.40 0.59 12.00
CA ALA A 25 -11.62 0.14 10.86
C ALA A 25 -10.29 -0.46 11.35
N VAL A 26 -10.07 -1.76 11.15
CA VAL A 26 -8.92 -2.50 11.69
C VAL A 26 -7.80 -2.62 10.64
N TRP A 27 -6.54 -2.61 11.07
CA TRP A 27 -5.39 -2.93 10.22
C TRP A 27 -4.78 -4.26 10.64
N GLU A 28 -4.68 -5.22 9.70
CA GLU A 28 -3.88 -6.43 9.90
C GLU A 28 -2.57 -6.33 9.10
N LEU A 29 -1.46 -6.34 9.83
CA LEU A 29 -0.12 -6.25 9.26
C LEU A 29 0.59 -7.61 9.41
N ASP A 30 0.81 -8.30 8.30
CA ASP A 30 1.55 -9.56 8.33
C ASP A 30 3.05 -9.33 8.51
N LYS A 31 3.72 -10.24 9.23
CA LYS A 31 5.18 -10.24 9.47
C LYS A 31 5.74 -8.94 10.09
N ALA A 32 4.92 -8.15 10.79
CA ALA A 32 5.38 -6.99 11.54
C ALA A 32 5.98 -7.41 12.89
N ASN A 33 7.24 -7.05 13.15
CA ASN A 33 7.85 -7.29 14.45
C ASN A 33 7.28 -6.28 15.46
N HIS A 34 6.64 -6.79 16.53
CA HIS A 34 5.99 -5.96 17.55
C HIS A 34 6.92 -4.87 18.14
N ARG A 35 8.20 -5.17 18.38
CA ARG A 35 9.16 -4.19 18.93
C ARG A 35 9.64 -3.17 17.92
N ASN A 36 9.66 -3.53 16.64
CA ASN A 36 10.16 -2.69 15.54
C ASN A 36 9.02 -2.23 14.63
N ILE A 37 7.81 -2.16 15.16
CA ILE A 37 6.59 -1.87 14.40
C ILE A 37 6.66 -0.48 13.75
N VAL A 38 7.19 0.52 14.46
CA VAL A 38 7.43 1.88 13.94
C VAL A 38 8.51 1.96 12.87
N ARG A 39 9.32 0.90 12.70
CA ARG A 39 10.29 0.77 11.59
C ARG A 39 9.70 0.02 10.40
N SER A 40 8.47 -0.47 10.50
CA SER A 40 7.78 -1.11 9.38
C SER A 40 7.42 -0.05 8.34
N PRO A 41 7.96 -0.11 7.11
CA PRO A 41 7.62 0.86 6.07
C PRO A 41 6.14 0.78 5.70
N VAL A 42 5.55 -0.42 5.77
CA VAL A 42 4.14 -0.65 5.52
C VAL A 42 3.28 0.10 6.54
N LEU A 43 3.56 -0.06 7.84
CA LEU A 43 2.76 0.63 8.86
C LEU A 43 2.89 2.15 8.72
N MET A 44 4.12 2.64 8.57
CA MET A 44 4.34 4.09 8.50
C MET A 44 3.65 4.72 7.28
N ARG A 45 3.58 3.99 6.16
CA ARG A 45 2.81 4.41 4.99
C ARG A 45 1.31 4.52 5.30
N GLU A 46 0.71 3.48 5.89
CA GLU A 46 -0.73 3.48 6.20
C GLU A 46 -1.08 4.54 7.25
N LEU A 47 -0.25 4.68 8.28
CA LEU A 47 -0.42 5.70 9.31
C LEU A 47 -0.37 7.11 8.72
N TRP A 48 0.62 7.37 7.85
CA TRP A 48 0.76 8.66 7.19
C TRP A 48 -0.43 8.98 6.29
N LEU A 49 -0.96 8.00 5.54
CA LEU A 49 -2.15 8.18 4.70
C LEU A 49 -3.39 8.52 5.52
N GLU A 50 -3.61 7.82 6.64
CA GLU A 50 -4.75 8.09 7.52
C GLU A 50 -4.68 9.51 8.08
N MET A 51 -3.50 9.91 8.56
CA MET A 51 -3.27 11.29 9.02
C MET A 51 -3.50 12.32 7.91
N TRP A 52 -3.03 12.03 6.70
CA TRP A 52 -3.15 12.95 5.57
C TRP A 52 -4.61 13.14 5.11
N HIS A 53 -5.39 12.06 5.01
CA HIS A 53 -6.83 12.13 4.74
C HIS A 53 -7.55 12.87 5.85
N ASP A 54 -7.19 12.65 7.11
CA ASP A 54 -7.87 13.30 8.22
C ASP A 54 -7.66 14.81 8.29
N ILE A 55 -6.50 15.28 7.84
CA ILE A 55 -6.13 16.70 7.74
C ILE A 55 -6.75 17.36 6.51
N HIS A 56 -7.11 16.59 5.47
CA HIS A 56 -7.65 17.18 4.24
C HIS A 56 -9.03 17.80 4.45
N PRO A 57 -9.26 19.04 3.98
CA PRO A 57 -10.52 19.75 4.18
C PRO A 57 -11.68 19.12 3.40
N ASP A 58 -11.39 18.49 2.27
CA ASP A 58 -12.39 17.97 1.33
C ASP A 58 -12.67 16.47 1.51
N LYS A 59 -12.34 15.89 2.67
CA LYS A 59 -12.50 14.46 2.91
C LYS A 59 -13.97 14.05 2.89
N GLN A 60 -14.31 13.11 2.00
CA GLN A 60 -15.71 12.66 1.86
C GLN A 60 -16.08 11.59 2.88
N SER A 61 -15.09 10.86 3.37
CA SER A 61 -15.27 9.72 4.26
C SER A 61 -14.73 9.99 5.66
N LYS A 62 -15.18 9.19 6.64
CA LYS A 62 -14.69 9.31 8.02
C LYS A 62 -13.34 8.60 8.25
N PHE A 63 -12.91 7.77 7.30
CA PHE A 63 -11.72 6.91 7.39
C PHE A 63 -11.24 6.58 5.98
N VAL A 64 -9.93 6.39 5.78
CA VAL A 64 -9.41 6.07 4.45
C VAL A 64 -9.91 4.72 3.98
N THR A 65 -10.39 4.61 2.73
CA THR A 65 -10.91 3.37 2.13
C THR A 65 -9.91 2.21 2.21
N LYS A 66 -10.19 1.20 3.04
CA LYS A 66 -9.24 0.11 3.35
C LYS A 66 -9.27 -1.05 2.35
N ALA A 67 -9.75 -0.82 1.13
CA ALA A 67 -9.63 -1.79 0.05
C ALA A 67 -8.16 -2.08 -0.28
N THR A 68 -7.88 -3.20 -0.96
CA THR A 68 -6.51 -3.57 -1.35
C THR A 68 -5.89 -2.45 -2.18
N ARG A 69 -4.89 -1.74 -1.63
CA ARG A 69 -4.27 -0.58 -2.28
C ARG A 69 -3.10 -1.02 -3.15
N GLY A 70 -2.98 -0.37 -4.31
CA GLY A 70 -1.82 -0.49 -5.19
C GLY A 70 -0.56 0.17 -4.59
N PRO A 71 0.59 0.03 -5.26
CA PRO A 71 1.82 0.72 -4.87
C PRO A 71 1.63 2.24 -4.95
N LEU A 72 2.15 2.98 -3.96
CA LEU A 72 2.04 4.44 -3.85
C LEU A 72 3.37 5.16 -4.03
N ARG A 73 4.47 4.43 -3.87
CA ARG A 73 5.83 4.89 -4.17
C ARG A 73 6.50 3.96 -5.16
N ASP A 74 7.53 4.45 -5.85
CA ASP A 74 8.38 3.62 -6.71
C ASP A 74 8.98 2.44 -5.94
N GLU A 75 9.29 2.62 -4.64
CA GLU A 75 9.80 1.57 -3.75
C GLU A 75 8.80 0.43 -3.50
N ASP A 76 7.50 0.69 -3.66
CA ASP A 76 6.46 -0.34 -3.53
C ASP A 76 6.36 -1.20 -4.81
N CYS A 77 6.85 -0.68 -5.94
CA CYS A 77 6.95 -1.43 -7.18
C CYS A 77 8.16 -2.38 -7.12
N TYR A 78 7.97 -3.64 -7.53
CA TYR A 78 9.05 -4.62 -7.59
C TYR A 78 8.97 -5.48 -8.85
N TRP A 79 10.11 -6.04 -9.22
CA TRP A 79 10.23 -6.94 -10.36
C TRP A 79 9.85 -8.38 -9.96
N ASP A 80 8.89 -8.96 -10.68
CA ASP A 80 8.57 -10.38 -10.57
C ASP A 80 9.45 -11.18 -11.55
N TYR A 81 10.51 -11.80 -11.02
CA TYR A 81 11.44 -12.62 -11.80
C TYR A 81 10.77 -13.83 -12.46
N GLY A 82 9.70 -14.37 -11.89
CA GLY A 82 9.00 -15.53 -12.46
C GLY A 82 8.20 -15.18 -13.71
N LYS A 83 7.75 -13.92 -13.82
CA LYS A 83 6.95 -13.41 -14.95
C LYS A 83 7.71 -12.45 -15.86
N ALA A 84 8.98 -12.17 -15.54
CA ALA A 84 9.85 -11.22 -16.24
C ALA A 84 9.16 -9.85 -16.49
N ARG A 85 8.43 -9.35 -15.49
CA ARG A 85 7.72 -8.06 -15.56
C ARG A 85 7.58 -7.44 -14.16
N CYS A 86 7.26 -6.15 -14.09
CA CYS A 86 6.87 -5.55 -12.82
C CYS A 86 5.62 -6.27 -12.26
N ALA A 87 5.61 -6.53 -10.95
CA ALA A 87 4.60 -7.37 -10.31
C ALA A 87 3.17 -6.81 -10.45
N TRP A 88 3.05 -5.48 -10.55
CA TRP A 88 1.80 -4.75 -10.68
C TRP A 88 1.72 -4.05 -12.03
N PRO A 89 1.35 -4.74 -13.12
CA PRO A 89 1.37 -4.17 -14.47
C PRO A 89 0.37 -3.02 -14.66
N GLU A 90 -0.69 -2.94 -13.85
CA GLU A 90 -1.67 -1.86 -13.92
C GLU A 90 -1.12 -0.54 -13.35
N HIS A 91 -0.33 -0.62 -12.27
CA HIS A 91 0.12 0.55 -11.50
C HIS A 91 1.57 0.93 -11.77
N CYS A 92 2.42 -0.06 -12.04
CA CYS A 92 3.85 0.12 -12.26
C CYS A 92 4.20 -0.16 -13.73
N GLU A 93 5.16 0.58 -14.25
CA GLU A 93 5.80 0.37 -15.53
C GLU A 93 7.30 0.11 -15.36
N TYR A 94 7.87 -0.60 -16.33
CA TYR A 94 9.31 -0.70 -16.43
C TYR A 94 9.83 0.54 -17.16
N ARG A 95 10.53 1.40 -16.44
CA ARG A 95 11.13 2.62 -16.95
C ARG A 95 12.55 2.70 -16.43
N TYR A 96 13.53 2.41 -17.28
CA TYR A 96 14.95 2.50 -16.92
C TYR A 96 15.41 3.94 -16.80
N VAL A 97 16.16 4.26 -15.74
CA VAL A 97 16.88 5.52 -15.57
C VAL A 97 18.36 5.20 -15.39
N PHE A 98 19.23 5.99 -16.03
CA PHE A 98 20.67 5.80 -15.92
C PHE A 98 21.11 5.83 -14.45
N GLY A 99 21.75 4.75 -14.01
CA GLY A 99 22.09 4.52 -12.60
C GLY A 99 21.28 3.41 -11.93
N ASP A 100 20.22 2.91 -12.57
CA ASP A 100 19.54 1.69 -12.12
C ASP A 100 20.47 0.48 -12.30
N VAL A 101 20.77 -0.21 -11.21
CA VAL A 101 21.63 -1.40 -11.18
C VAL A 101 20.78 -2.68 -11.18
N HIS A 102 19.55 -2.60 -10.68
CA HIS A 102 18.65 -3.76 -10.53
C HIS A 102 17.35 -3.56 -11.30
N LEU A 103 16.79 -4.64 -11.84
CA LEU A 103 15.50 -4.61 -12.56
C LEU A 103 14.35 -4.05 -11.69
N GLY A 104 14.40 -4.28 -10.38
CA GLY A 104 13.44 -3.71 -9.42
C GLY A 104 13.53 -2.18 -9.32
N GLN A 105 14.72 -1.59 -9.43
CA GLN A 105 14.90 -0.13 -9.40
C GLN A 105 14.30 0.54 -10.64
N SER A 106 14.23 -0.21 -11.75
CA SER A 106 13.59 0.25 -12.98
C SER A 106 12.07 0.08 -12.99
N CYS A 107 11.47 -0.59 -11.99
CA CYS A 107 10.01 -0.59 -11.85
C CYS A 107 9.57 0.68 -11.12
N ARG A 108 8.80 1.53 -11.79
CA ARG A 108 8.33 2.82 -11.28
C ARG A 108 6.83 2.97 -11.47
N LEU A 109 6.22 3.89 -10.75
CA LEU A 109 4.79 4.17 -10.90
C LEU A 109 4.49 4.88 -12.23
N LYS A 110 3.36 4.48 -12.83
CA LYS A 110 2.83 5.12 -14.05
C LYS A 110 2.26 6.50 -13.76
N ASN A 111 1.45 6.59 -12.70
CA ASN A 111 0.80 7.83 -12.29
C ASN A 111 1.65 8.57 -11.25
N SER A 112 1.48 9.89 -11.22
CA SER A 112 2.09 10.69 -10.16
C SER A 112 1.52 10.26 -8.80
N SER A 113 2.36 10.28 -7.77
CA SER A 113 1.91 10.00 -6.41
C SER A 113 0.81 10.97 -5.96
N ALA A 114 0.80 12.21 -6.46
CA ALA A 114 -0.22 13.19 -6.14
C ALA A 114 -1.62 12.79 -6.64
N ASP A 115 -1.73 12.32 -7.89
CA ASP A 115 -3.02 11.89 -8.45
C ASP A 115 -3.55 10.65 -7.73
N LEU A 116 -2.66 9.73 -7.36
CA LEU A 116 -3.01 8.55 -6.58
C LEU A 116 -3.49 8.90 -5.17
N LEU A 117 -2.88 9.90 -4.53
CA LEU A 117 -3.27 10.34 -3.18
C LEU A 117 -4.66 10.97 -3.18
N LEU A 118 -5.02 11.76 -4.19
CA LEU A 118 -6.36 12.37 -4.29
C LEU A 118 -7.51 11.36 -4.28
N HIS A 119 -7.29 10.11 -4.71
CA HIS A 119 -8.28 9.04 -4.61
C HIS A 119 -8.60 8.62 -3.16
N TYR A 120 -7.76 9.00 -2.21
CA TYR A 120 -7.84 8.62 -0.80
C TYR A 120 -8.18 9.81 0.11
N VAL A 121 -8.72 10.91 -0.45
CA VAL A 121 -9.40 12.02 0.26
C VAL A 121 -10.90 11.78 0.19
#